data_AF-A0A3P8Y9X8-F1
#
_entry.id   AF-A0A3P8Y9X8-F1
#
_cell.length_a   1.000
_cell.length_b   1.000
_cell.length_c   1.000
_cell.angle_alpha   90.00
_cell.angle_beta   90.00
_cell.angle_gamma   90.00
#
_symmetry.space_group_name_H-M   'P 1'
#
loop_
_entity.id
_entity.type
_entity.pdbx_description
1 polymer ?
#
loop_
_entity_poly.entity_id
_entity_poly.type
_entity_poly.pdbx_seq_one_letter_code
_entity_poly.pdbx_strand_id
1 'polypeptide(L)'
;MDFTECYGDTVSSLAVAARDRNVRLLRSLIRRGCDVDSRDNRGWNALHEAAAAGHAVCARDLLKAAAGSSQGCRAYVLSLTHEGESALYLAARRGHLVVVKLLLKAHADVNQQTNDLSSPLYAAVDGGYTELVELFVRKGAEVNGTHTASSWTCLHQAAYKGHGDIVRILVGVCRLEVYDDHRITPLFVAAQYGRRHCLQVLADAGASVNAQAADLATPLLIAAQEGHRGCVELLLDHGADPNLSCSDSWPQLPVHAAAEFGHEAILARLAALTDRSCDRGEGRVSPLYSAAKNDHGCCVALLLSAGFSPDGQDCSSYFGSACTSPLCCTLATGNGDPTWTFSDSARLLIAAGATLTGEAWAWILAACDSDVLQYVLRHRSFPGPERPSGVMSHHLSPEQWSRRLSPEELSGLMCKVFDMVCHASYWLPSLLGAGLEPSLLLAEPNVLEDMDSEGVNYFLEFVNWSTLSPPLKDILDRQKELITWGPLINLEGVPSLTHLCRLRVREQLGSVVLMQTDVVRQLDVPRELQMYLQFKNIPPPTCVTMATCTHTSRRGHGRPDAL
;
A
#
# COMPACT_ATOMS: atom_id res chain seq x y z
N MET A 1 -52.26 22.55 -8.17
CA MET A 1 -51.82 21.28 -8.78
C MET A 1 -51.14 20.50 -7.69
N ASP A 2 -51.88 19.54 -7.15
CA ASP A 2 -51.44 18.67 -6.06
C ASP A 2 -50.78 17.45 -6.71
N PHE A 3 -49.49 17.26 -6.47
CA PHE A 3 -48.69 16.18 -7.08
C PHE A 3 -48.86 14.83 -6.38
N THR A 4 -49.86 14.70 -5.50
CA THR A 4 -50.11 13.48 -4.70
C THR A 4 -51.11 12.48 -5.33
N GLU A 5 -51.71 12.80 -6.49
CA GLU A 5 -52.56 11.86 -7.26
C GLU A 5 -51.83 11.07 -8.36
N CYS A 6 -50.50 11.17 -8.44
CA CYS A 6 -49.72 10.44 -9.44
C CYS A 6 -49.36 9.04 -8.91
N TYR A 7 -49.57 8.00 -9.71
CA TYR A 7 -49.12 6.60 -9.51
C TYR A 7 -50.04 5.63 -8.74
N GLY A 8 -51.36 5.68 -8.98
CA GLY A 8 -52.12 4.42 -8.92
C GLY A 8 -51.57 3.46 -9.99
N ASP A 9 -51.22 2.23 -9.63
CA ASP A 9 -50.77 1.17 -10.55
C ASP A 9 -51.87 1.02 -11.65
N THR A 10 -51.70 1.68 -12.80
CA THR A 10 -52.68 1.72 -13.93
C THR A 10 -52.69 0.41 -14.71
N VAL A 11 -52.48 -0.68 -13.99
CA VAL A 11 -52.26 -2.01 -14.52
C VAL A 11 -53.62 -2.59 -14.86
N SER A 12 -53.80 -2.98 -16.12
CA SER A 12 -55.01 -3.66 -16.56
C SER A 12 -55.31 -4.87 -15.66
N SER A 13 -56.58 -5.08 -15.33
CA SER A 13 -57.03 -6.27 -14.56
C SER A 13 -56.52 -7.59 -15.16
N LEU A 14 -56.30 -7.63 -16.48
CA LEU A 14 -55.70 -8.76 -17.17
C LEU A 14 -54.21 -8.94 -16.82
N ALA A 15 -53.46 -7.84 -16.74
CA ALA A 15 -52.06 -7.84 -16.37
C ALA A 15 -51.86 -8.18 -14.88
N VAL A 16 -52.73 -7.72 -13.98
CA VAL A 16 -52.76 -8.17 -12.58
C VAL A 16 -53.03 -9.68 -12.49
N ALA A 17 -54.02 -10.19 -13.24
CA ALA A 17 -54.30 -11.63 -13.27
C ALA A 17 -53.12 -12.46 -13.80
N ALA A 18 -52.34 -11.90 -14.75
CA ALA A 18 -51.12 -12.50 -15.27
C ALA A 18 -49.99 -12.53 -14.23
N ARG A 19 -49.80 -11.42 -13.50
CA ARG A 19 -48.85 -11.25 -12.39
C ARG A 19 -49.14 -12.23 -11.25
N ASP A 20 -50.39 -12.39 -10.85
CA ASP A 20 -50.79 -13.19 -9.68
C ASP A 20 -51.04 -14.68 -9.97
N ARG A 21 -50.71 -15.16 -11.18
CA ARG A 21 -50.99 -16.53 -11.64
C ARG A 21 -52.48 -16.90 -11.63
N ASN A 22 -53.39 -15.93 -11.70
CA ASN A 22 -54.83 -16.19 -11.69
C ASN A 22 -55.33 -16.58 -13.08
N VAL A 23 -54.99 -17.80 -13.50
CA VAL A 23 -55.31 -18.36 -14.83
C VAL A 23 -56.82 -18.33 -15.12
N ARG A 24 -57.66 -18.56 -14.10
CA ARG A 24 -59.12 -18.57 -14.26
C ARG A 24 -59.64 -17.17 -14.61
N LEU A 25 -59.21 -16.17 -13.84
CA LEU A 25 -59.57 -14.78 -14.10
C LEU A 25 -59.02 -14.31 -15.44
N LEU A 26 -57.74 -14.58 -15.72
CA LEU A 26 -57.08 -14.25 -16.99
C LEU A 26 -57.86 -14.78 -18.21
N ARG A 27 -58.20 -16.08 -18.22
CA ARG A 27 -59.01 -16.68 -19.30
C ARG A 27 -60.42 -16.10 -19.38
N SER A 28 -61.01 -15.70 -18.26
CA SER A 28 -62.31 -15.05 -18.25
C SER A 28 -62.24 -13.65 -18.88
N LEU A 29 -61.20 -12.89 -18.58
CA LEU A 29 -60.97 -11.54 -19.13
C LEU A 29 -60.66 -11.60 -20.63
N ILE A 30 -59.82 -12.53 -21.08
CA ILE A 30 -59.55 -12.76 -22.52
C ILE A 30 -60.85 -13.07 -23.28
N ARG A 31 -61.70 -13.97 -22.75
CA ARG A 31 -62.99 -14.31 -23.40
C ARG A 31 -63.98 -13.15 -23.45
N ARG A 32 -63.86 -12.18 -22.53
CA ARG A 32 -64.66 -10.94 -22.54
C ARG A 32 -64.14 -9.90 -23.53
N GLY A 33 -63.05 -10.19 -24.24
CA GLY A 33 -62.45 -9.27 -25.23
C GLY A 33 -61.57 -8.20 -24.61
N CYS A 34 -61.07 -8.38 -23.37
CA CYS A 34 -60.07 -7.48 -22.83
C CYS A 34 -58.80 -7.52 -23.69
N ASP A 35 -58.31 -6.34 -24.06
CA ASP A 35 -57.10 -6.21 -24.85
C ASP A 35 -55.86 -6.71 -24.08
N VAL A 36 -55.04 -7.50 -24.76
CA VAL A 36 -53.84 -8.13 -24.21
C VAL A 36 -52.63 -7.18 -24.22
N ASP A 37 -52.64 -6.17 -25.09
CA ASP A 37 -51.56 -5.15 -25.21
C ASP A 37 -51.88 -3.83 -24.52
N SER A 38 -52.88 -3.81 -23.63
CA SER A 38 -53.12 -2.66 -22.77
C SER A 38 -51.92 -2.41 -21.88
N ARG A 39 -51.33 -1.22 -21.99
CA ARG A 39 -50.10 -0.84 -21.29
C ARG A 39 -50.37 0.05 -20.08
N ASP A 40 -49.60 -0.17 -19.02
CA ASP A 40 -49.56 0.72 -17.86
C ASP A 40 -48.59 1.90 -18.08
N ASN A 41 -48.43 2.73 -17.04
CA ASN A 41 -47.52 3.88 -17.02
C ASN A 41 -46.01 3.56 -17.12
N ARG A 42 -45.62 2.28 -17.06
CA ARG A 42 -44.24 1.82 -17.29
C ARG A 42 -44.07 1.27 -18.72
N GLY A 43 -45.15 1.23 -19.50
CA GLY A 43 -45.21 0.55 -20.78
C GLY A 43 -45.34 -0.97 -20.67
N TRP A 44 -45.65 -1.50 -19.49
CA TRP A 44 -45.83 -2.94 -19.28
C TRP A 44 -47.21 -3.38 -19.72
N ASN A 45 -47.29 -4.55 -20.35
CA ASN A 45 -48.54 -5.22 -20.71
C ASN A 45 -48.63 -6.55 -19.95
N ALA A 46 -49.73 -7.29 -20.15
CA ALA A 46 -49.94 -8.56 -19.45
C ALA A 46 -48.86 -9.62 -19.73
N LEU A 47 -48.19 -9.57 -20.90
CA LEU A 47 -47.11 -10.49 -21.25
C LEU A 47 -45.84 -10.17 -20.47
N HIS A 48 -45.48 -8.89 -20.33
CA HIS A 48 -44.37 -8.45 -19.47
C HIS A 48 -44.55 -8.92 -18.03
N GLU A 49 -45.75 -8.75 -17.47
CA GLU A 49 -46.10 -9.22 -16.11
C GLU A 49 -45.99 -10.74 -15.97
N ALA A 50 -46.61 -11.50 -16.89
CA ALA A 50 -46.53 -12.95 -16.89
C ALA A 50 -45.07 -13.43 -17.00
N ALA A 51 -44.26 -12.73 -17.80
CA ALA A 51 -42.89 -13.09 -18.06
C ALA A 51 -41.98 -12.80 -16.86
N ALA A 52 -42.07 -11.60 -16.28
CA ALA A 52 -41.35 -11.23 -15.07
C ALA A 52 -41.74 -12.11 -13.87
N ALA A 53 -42.99 -12.53 -13.77
CA ALA A 53 -43.47 -13.37 -12.68
C ALA A 53 -43.26 -14.89 -12.93
N GLY A 54 -42.82 -15.31 -14.12
CA GLY A 54 -42.54 -16.72 -14.43
C GLY A 54 -43.79 -17.56 -14.70
N HIS A 55 -44.94 -16.95 -14.92
CA HIS A 55 -46.22 -17.63 -15.06
C HIS A 55 -46.45 -18.18 -16.47
N ALA A 56 -45.77 -19.29 -16.79
CA ALA A 56 -45.78 -19.92 -18.11
C ALA A 56 -47.17 -20.27 -18.68
N VAL A 57 -48.16 -20.57 -17.83
CA VAL A 57 -49.54 -20.83 -18.29
C VAL A 57 -50.21 -19.52 -18.73
N CYS A 58 -50.08 -18.46 -17.93
CA CYS A 58 -50.59 -17.13 -18.28
C CYS A 58 -49.93 -16.61 -19.56
N ALA A 59 -48.59 -16.68 -19.65
CA ALA A 59 -47.85 -16.28 -20.85
C ALA A 59 -48.33 -17.03 -22.10
N ARG A 60 -48.53 -18.35 -22.01
CA ARG A 60 -49.02 -19.17 -23.12
C ARG A 60 -50.43 -18.78 -23.55
N ASP A 61 -51.33 -18.54 -22.60
CA ASP A 61 -52.72 -18.18 -22.90
C ASP A 61 -52.80 -16.76 -23.50
N LEU A 62 -51.97 -15.83 -23.05
CA LEU A 62 -51.82 -14.50 -23.64
C LEU A 62 -51.27 -14.55 -25.08
N LEU A 63 -50.22 -15.35 -25.33
CA LEU A 63 -49.66 -15.53 -26.66
C LEU A 63 -50.68 -16.15 -27.64
N LYS A 64 -51.48 -17.12 -27.17
CA LYS A 64 -52.57 -17.70 -27.97
C LYS A 64 -53.66 -16.69 -28.28
N ALA A 65 -54.05 -15.86 -27.30
CA ALA A 65 -55.04 -14.80 -27.51
C ALA A 65 -54.55 -13.77 -28.53
N ALA A 66 -53.29 -13.36 -28.46
CA ALA A 66 -52.66 -12.44 -29.41
C ALA A 66 -52.55 -13.02 -30.84
N ALA A 67 -52.41 -14.34 -30.99
CA ALA A 67 -52.41 -15.00 -32.30
C ALA A 67 -53.77 -15.00 -33.00
N GLY A 68 -54.87 -14.83 -32.25
CA GLY A 68 -56.21 -14.71 -32.80
C GLY A 68 -56.64 -13.28 -33.14
N SER A 69 -55.85 -12.25 -32.78
CA SER A 69 -56.20 -10.85 -33.01
C SER A 69 -55.64 -10.30 -34.32
N SER A 70 -56.32 -9.31 -34.90
CA SER A 70 -55.91 -8.61 -36.13
C SER A 70 -54.62 -7.81 -36.01
N GLN A 71 -54.18 -7.48 -34.78
CA GLN A 71 -52.96 -6.71 -34.49
C GLN A 71 -51.65 -7.52 -34.64
N GLY A 72 -51.74 -8.85 -34.77
CA GLY A 72 -50.60 -9.73 -35.04
C GLY A 72 -49.76 -10.09 -33.80
N CYS A 73 -49.70 -11.39 -33.48
CA CYS A 73 -48.92 -11.95 -32.36
C CYS A 73 -47.45 -11.47 -32.31
N ARG A 74 -46.83 -11.24 -33.46
CA ARG A 74 -45.42 -10.82 -33.54
C ARG A 74 -45.18 -9.43 -32.94
N ALA A 75 -46.04 -8.45 -33.21
CA ALA A 75 -45.90 -7.11 -32.66
C ALA A 75 -46.06 -7.11 -31.13
N TYR A 76 -46.97 -7.95 -30.61
CA TYR A 76 -47.18 -8.12 -29.18
C TYR A 76 -45.98 -8.75 -28.47
N VAL A 77 -45.35 -9.77 -29.06
CA VAL A 77 -44.17 -10.42 -28.48
C VAL A 77 -42.95 -9.48 -28.46
N LEU A 78 -42.86 -8.60 -29.46
CA LEU A 78 -41.79 -7.61 -29.59
C LEU A 78 -42.08 -6.29 -28.87
N SER A 79 -43.19 -6.19 -28.13
CA SER A 79 -43.50 -4.99 -27.34
C SER A 79 -42.40 -4.73 -26.32
N LEU A 80 -42.06 -3.45 -26.12
CA LEU A 80 -41.07 -3.00 -25.15
C LEU A 80 -41.71 -2.10 -24.10
N THR A 81 -41.16 -2.15 -22.88
CA THR A 81 -41.43 -1.18 -21.81
C THR A 81 -40.77 0.17 -22.12
N HIS A 82 -41.00 1.19 -21.28
CA HIS A 82 -40.30 2.47 -21.42
C HIS A 82 -38.79 2.37 -21.23
N GLU A 83 -38.31 1.35 -20.51
CA GLU A 83 -36.89 1.04 -20.33
C GLU A 83 -36.31 0.18 -21.46
N GLY A 84 -37.08 -0.05 -22.54
CA GLY A 84 -36.67 -0.90 -23.66
C GLY A 84 -36.65 -2.39 -23.31
N GLU A 85 -37.25 -2.81 -22.19
CA GLU A 85 -37.24 -4.21 -21.77
C GLU A 85 -38.28 -5.01 -22.56
N SER A 86 -37.87 -6.10 -23.18
CA SER A 86 -38.80 -7.08 -23.77
C SER A 86 -39.30 -8.08 -22.72
N ALA A 87 -40.43 -8.73 -22.98
CA ALA A 87 -40.88 -9.86 -22.15
C ALA A 87 -39.81 -10.97 -22.05
N LEU A 88 -39.03 -11.19 -23.12
CA LEU A 88 -37.94 -12.17 -23.13
C LEU A 88 -36.83 -11.78 -22.15
N TYR A 89 -36.42 -10.50 -22.17
CA TYR A 89 -35.44 -9.95 -21.23
C TYR A 89 -35.91 -10.10 -19.77
N LEU A 90 -37.15 -9.72 -19.48
CA LEU A 90 -37.71 -9.82 -18.12
C LEU A 90 -37.73 -11.26 -17.59
N ALA A 91 -38.09 -12.22 -18.44
CA ALA A 91 -38.04 -13.64 -18.09
C ALA A 91 -36.61 -14.14 -17.89
N ALA A 92 -35.66 -13.70 -18.73
CA ALA A 92 -34.25 -14.06 -18.65
C ALA A 92 -33.59 -13.54 -17.36
N ARG A 93 -33.79 -12.25 -17.06
CA ARG A 93 -33.27 -11.58 -15.85
C ARG A 93 -33.68 -12.27 -14.55
N ARG A 94 -34.82 -12.98 -14.56
CA ARG A 94 -35.36 -13.68 -13.39
C ARG A 94 -35.27 -15.21 -13.47
N GLY A 95 -34.57 -15.75 -14.46
CA GLY A 95 -34.29 -17.20 -14.53
C GLY A 95 -35.45 -18.06 -15.02
N HIS A 96 -36.48 -17.49 -15.64
CA HIS A 96 -37.72 -18.21 -15.98
C HIS A 96 -37.62 -19.00 -17.28
N LEU A 97 -36.86 -20.10 -17.27
CA LEU A 97 -36.56 -20.94 -18.44
C LEU A 97 -37.79 -21.37 -19.25
N VAL A 98 -38.88 -21.78 -18.59
CA VAL A 98 -40.09 -22.24 -19.27
C VAL A 98 -40.76 -21.11 -20.05
N VAL A 99 -40.77 -19.90 -19.48
CA VAL A 99 -41.30 -18.71 -20.15
C VAL A 99 -40.40 -18.31 -21.32
N VAL A 100 -39.08 -18.30 -21.12
CA VAL A 100 -38.11 -18.01 -22.21
C VAL A 100 -38.32 -18.96 -23.40
N LYS A 101 -38.46 -20.28 -23.14
CA LYS A 101 -38.76 -21.27 -24.18
C LYS A 101 -40.08 -20.99 -24.92
N LEU A 102 -41.10 -20.47 -24.23
CA LEU A 102 -42.37 -20.09 -24.86
C LEU A 102 -42.23 -18.84 -25.73
N LEU A 103 -41.54 -17.81 -25.23
CA LEU A 103 -41.34 -16.54 -25.95
C LEU A 103 -40.49 -16.73 -27.21
N LEU A 104 -39.41 -17.53 -27.13
CA LEU A 104 -38.60 -17.87 -28.30
C LEU A 104 -39.38 -18.67 -29.36
N LYS A 105 -40.28 -19.56 -28.94
CA LYS A 105 -41.21 -20.26 -29.87
C LYS A 105 -42.21 -19.30 -30.52
N ALA A 106 -42.52 -18.19 -29.86
CA ALA A 106 -43.35 -17.11 -30.39
C ALA A 106 -42.53 -16.05 -31.16
N HIS A 107 -41.30 -16.37 -31.55
CA HIS A 107 -40.41 -15.50 -32.33
C HIS A 107 -40.01 -14.18 -31.63
N ALA A 108 -39.88 -14.20 -30.30
CA ALA A 108 -39.22 -13.12 -29.58
C ALA A 108 -37.79 -12.92 -30.10
N ASP A 109 -37.37 -11.66 -30.21
CA ASP A 109 -36.01 -11.32 -30.61
C ASP A 109 -35.04 -11.64 -29.46
N VAL A 110 -34.10 -12.54 -29.72
CA VAL A 110 -33.10 -13.00 -28.75
C VAL A 110 -32.05 -11.94 -28.43
N ASN A 111 -31.89 -10.94 -29.30
CA ASN A 111 -30.85 -9.91 -29.20
C ASN A 111 -31.39 -8.52 -28.87
N GLN A 112 -32.70 -8.38 -28.62
CA GLN A 112 -33.30 -7.09 -28.25
C GLN A 112 -32.68 -6.57 -26.94
N GLN A 113 -31.92 -5.49 -27.05
CA GLN A 113 -31.32 -4.80 -25.91
C GLN A 113 -32.30 -3.86 -25.23
N THR A 114 -32.08 -3.62 -23.93
CA THR A 114 -32.71 -2.53 -23.18
C THR A 114 -32.07 -1.19 -23.53
N ASN A 115 -32.62 -0.09 -23.00
CA ASN A 115 -32.02 1.24 -23.14
C ASN A 115 -30.58 1.32 -22.59
N ASP A 116 -30.26 0.47 -21.59
CA ASP A 116 -28.92 0.34 -21.00
C ASP A 116 -28.00 -0.64 -21.73
N LEU A 117 -28.34 -1.03 -22.97
CA LEU A 117 -27.58 -1.98 -23.81
C LEU A 117 -27.56 -3.44 -23.29
N SER A 118 -28.31 -3.75 -22.23
CA SER A 118 -28.37 -5.09 -21.66
C SER A 118 -29.19 -6.05 -22.55
N SER A 119 -28.62 -7.20 -22.92
CA SER A 119 -29.30 -8.22 -23.71
C SER A 119 -29.93 -9.31 -22.84
N PRO A 120 -30.88 -10.12 -23.36
CA PRO A 120 -31.41 -11.28 -22.64
C PRO A 120 -30.32 -12.30 -22.24
N LEU A 121 -29.30 -12.48 -23.10
CA LEU A 121 -28.14 -13.31 -22.78
C LEU A 121 -27.35 -12.71 -21.61
N TYR A 122 -27.07 -11.41 -21.63
CA TYR A 122 -26.33 -10.74 -20.56
C TYR A 122 -27.06 -10.82 -19.21
N ALA A 123 -28.39 -10.63 -19.21
CA ALA A 123 -29.19 -10.78 -17.99
C ALA A 123 -29.19 -12.22 -17.45
N ALA A 124 -29.17 -13.23 -18.32
CA ALA A 124 -29.02 -14.62 -17.90
C ALA A 124 -27.62 -14.92 -17.34
N VAL A 125 -26.58 -14.30 -17.90
CA VAL A 125 -25.21 -14.38 -17.40
C VAL A 125 -25.08 -13.70 -16.03
N ASP A 126 -25.60 -12.48 -15.86
CA ASP A 126 -25.56 -11.74 -14.59
C ASP A 126 -26.28 -12.49 -13.46
N GLY A 127 -27.38 -13.17 -13.79
CA GLY A 127 -28.14 -14.00 -12.85
C GLY A 127 -27.58 -15.41 -12.61
N GLY A 128 -26.52 -15.82 -13.31
CA GLY A 128 -25.92 -17.16 -13.15
C GLY A 128 -26.76 -18.31 -13.69
N TYR A 129 -27.68 -18.05 -14.63
CA TYR A 129 -28.62 -19.06 -15.13
C TYR A 129 -28.03 -19.89 -16.30
N THR A 130 -27.18 -20.87 -15.98
CA THR A 130 -26.45 -21.71 -16.95
C THR A 130 -27.33 -22.29 -18.07
N GLU A 131 -28.48 -22.89 -17.73
CA GLU A 131 -29.41 -23.48 -18.72
C GLU A 131 -29.99 -22.43 -19.68
N LEU A 132 -30.18 -21.20 -19.22
CA LEU A 132 -30.64 -20.09 -20.07
C LEU A 132 -29.53 -19.62 -21.00
N VAL A 133 -28.30 -19.52 -20.51
CA VAL A 133 -27.13 -19.18 -21.33
C VAL A 133 -26.98 -20.19 -22.47
N GLU A 134 -26.98 -21.48 -22.18
CA GLU A 134 -26.91 -22.52 -23.22
C GLU A 134 -28.06 -22.42 -24.23
N LEU A 135 -29.27 -22.12 -23.76
CA LEU A 135 -30.43 -21.94 -24.63
C LEU A 135 -30.25 -20.75 -25.56
N PHE A 136 -29.80 -19.61 -25.05
CA PHE A 136 -29.61 -18.40 -25.84
C PHE A 136 -28.48 -18.55 -26.85
N VAL A 137 -27.34 -19.11 -26.46
CA VAL A 137 -26.22 -19.43 -27.37
C VAL A 137 -26.70 -20.34 -28.51
N ARG A 138 -27.44 -21.42 -28.21
CA ARG A 138 -28.02 -22.33 -29.22
C ARG A 138 -29.03 -21.64 -30.15
N LYS A 139 -29.61 -20.52 -29.72
CA LYS A 139 -30.63 -19.75 -30.46
C LYS A 139 -30.06 -18.56 -31.21
N GLY A 140 -28.73 -18.42 -31.28
CA GLY A 140 -28.08 -17.37 -32.05
C GLY A 140 -28.06 -16.02 -31.33
N ALA A 141 -28.02 -16.03 -30.00
CA ALA A 141 -27.71 -14.82 -29.25
C ALA A 141 -26.34 -14.26 -29.65
N GLU A 142 -26.22 -12.94 -29.75
CA GLU A 142 -24.95 -12.27 -29.96
C GLU A 142 -24.09 -12.41 -28.70
N VAL A 143 -22.96 -13.11 -28.83
CA VAL A 143 -22.11 -13.51 -27.69
C VAL A 143 -20.92 -12.58 -27.47
N ASN A 144 -20.56 -11.75 -28.47
CA ASN A 144 -19.45 -10.80 -28.38
C ASN A 144 -19.95 -9.35 -28.24
N GLY A 145 -21.25 -9.14 -28.07
CA GLY A 145 -21.86 -7.82 -27.88
C GLY A 145 -21.40 -7.16 -26.59
N THR A 146 -21.37 -5.83 -26.61
CA THR A 146 -21.15 -4.98 -25.45
C THR A 146 -22.49 -4.64 -24.79
N HIS A 147 -22.55 -4.73 -23.46
CA HIS A 147 -23.80 -4.68 -22.69
C HIS A 147 -23.81 -3.62 -21.58
N THR A 148 -22.75 -2.82 -21.49
CA THR A 148 -22.64 -1.70 -20.56
C THR A 148 -21.98 -0.52 -21.26
N ALA A 149 -22.07 0.67 -20.66
CA ALA A 149 -21.37 1.86 -21.15
C ALA A 149 -19.84 1.69 -21.19
N SER A 150 -19.29 0.81 -20.35
CA SER A 150 -17.85 0.49 -20.29
C SER A 150 -17.44 -0.65 -21.24
N SER A 151 -18.25 -0.96 -22.25
CA SER A 151 -17.95 -2.02 -23.23
C SER A 151 -17.84 -3.44 -22.67
N TRP A 152 -18.49 -3.75 -21.53
CA TRP A 152 -18.42 -5.12 -20.98
C TRP A 152 -19.18 -6.13 -21.83
N THR A 153 -18.58 -7.30 -22.02
CA THR A 153 -19.19 -8.46 -22.69
C THR A 153 -19.75 -9.46 -21.67
N CYS A 154 -20.51 -10.45 -22.15
CA CYS A 154 -20.95 -11.56 -21.31
C CYS A 154 -19.78 -12.31 -20.63
N LEU A 155 -18.62 -12.41 -21.30
CA LEU A 155 -17.46 -13.10 -20.73
C LEU A 155 -16.85 -12.32 -19.55
N HIS A 156 -16.80 -10.98 -19.63
CA HIS A 156 -16.40 -10.12 -18.50
C HIS A 156 -17.33 -10.30 -17.29
N GLN A 157 -18.65 -10.25 -17.52
CA GLN A 157 -19.62 -10.38 -16.45
C GLN A 157 -19.57 -11.76 -15.78
N ALA A 158 -19.46 -12.83 -16.57
CA ALA A 158 -19.33 -14.18 -16.05
C ALA A 158 -18.04 -14.35 -15.22
N ALA A 159 -16.92 -13.76 -15.68
CA ALA A 159 -15.67 -13.73 -14.94
C ALA A 159 -15.83 -12.98 -13.61
N TYR A 160 -16.35 -11.74 -13.62
CA TYR A 160 -16.58 -10.91 -12.43
C TYR A 160 -17.42 -11.62 -11.35
N LYS A 161 -18.54 -12.21 -11.76
CA LYS A 161 -19.47 -12.93 -10.88
C LYS A 161 -18.97 -14.30 -10.43
N GLY A 162 -17.91 -14.83 -11.05
CA GLY A 162 -17.35 -16.14 -10.72
C GLY A 162 -18.16 -17.31 -11.25
N HIS A 163 -18.95 -17.13 -12.32
CA HIS A 163 -19.79 -18.17 -12.90
C HIS A 163 -18.99 -19.08 -13.85
N GLY A 164 -18.13 -19.94 -13.29
CA GLY A 164 -17.20 -20.76 -14.07
C GLY A 164 -17.85 -21.69 -15.10
N ASP A 165 -19.04 -22.24 -14.83
CA ASP A 165 -19.76 -23.06 -15.82
C ASP A 165 -20.28 -22.23 -17.00
N ILE A 166 -20.70 -20.99 -16.74
CA ILE A 166 -21.07 -20.04 -17.80
C ILE A 166 -19.83 -19.64 -18.60
N VAL A 167 -18.71 -19.35 -17.93
CA VAL A 167 -17.42 -19.11 -18.61
C VAL A 167 -17.08 -20.29 -19.52
N ARG A 168 -17.22 -21.53 -19.05
CA ARG A 168 -16.95 -22.75 -19.84
C ARG A 168 -17.81 -22.85 -21.10
N ILE A 169 -19.08 -22.46 -21.03
CA ILE A 169 -19.95 -22.41 -22.21
C ILE A 169 -19.49 -21.31 -23.16
N LEU A 170 -19.19 -20.12 -22.63
CA LEU A 170 -18.88 -18.94 -23.42
C LEU A 170 -17.51 -19.03 -24.11
N VAL A 171 -16.47 -19.58 -23.48
CA VAL A 171 -15.13 -19.68 -24.10
C VAL A 171 -15.11 -20.52 -25.38
N GLY A 172 -16.07 -21.43 -25.57
CA GLY A 172 -16.21 -22.21 -26.80
C GLY A 172 -16.88 -21.47 -27.97
N VAL A 173 -17.46 -20.28 -27.73
CA VAL A 173 -18.25 -19.52 -28.71
C VAL A 173 -17.89 -18.03 -28.80
N CYS A 174 -17.19 -17.49 -27.80
CA CYS A 174 -16.77 -16.09 -27.70
C CYS A 174 -15.31 -15.90 -28.14
N ARG A 175 -14.96 -14.65 -28.45
CA ARG A 175 -13.57 -14.21 -28.50
C ARG A 175 -13.05 -14.03 -27.07
N LEU A 176 -11.87 -14.57 -26.78
CA LEU A 176 -11.26 -14.48 -25.45
C LEU A 176 -10.62 -13.10 -25.21
N GLU A 177 -9.93 -12.58 -26.23
CA GLU A 177 -9.27 -11.26 -26.22
C GLU A 177 -10.26 -10.15 -26.57
N VAL A 178 -11.27 -9.99 -25.71
CA VAL A 178 -12.18 -8.84 -25.71
C VAL A 178 -11.73 -7.85 -24.64
N TYR A 179 -11.92 -6.57 -24.92
CA TYR A 179 -11.43 -5.48 -24.09
C TYR A 179 -12.58 -4.56 -23.67
N ASP A 180 -12.57 -4.12 -22.42
CA ASP A 180 -13.33 -2.96 -21.99
C ASP A 180 -12.61 -1.64 -22.38
N ASP A 181 -13.18 -0.50 -21.98
CA ASP A 181 -12.63 0.83 -22.30
C ASP A 181 -11.24 1.09 -21.67
N HIS A 182 -10.84 0.29 -20.68
CA HIS A 182 -9.53 0.31 -20.03
C HIS A 182 -8.60 -0.82 -20.50
N ARG A 183 -8.92 -1.47 -21.62
CA ARG A 183 -8.21 -2.65 -22.13
C ARG A 183 -8.15 -3.83 -21.16
N ILE A 184 -9.10 -3.92 -20.23
CA ILE A 184 -9.21 -5.05 -19.31
C ILE A 184 -9.82 -6.23 -20.05
N THR A 185 -9.23 -7.42 -19.86
CA THR A 185 -9.74 -8.69 -20.42
C THR A 185 -10.58 -9.46 -19.39
N PRO A 186 -11.42 -10.42 -19.81
CA PRO A 186 -12.13 -11.28 -18.87
C PRO A 186 -11.19 -12.09 -17.97
N LEU A 187 -10.01 -12.47 -18.47
CA LEU A 187 -8.98 -13.17 -17.69
C LEU A 187 -8.40 -12.24 -16.61
N PHE A 188 -8.15 -10.97 -16.94
CA PHE A 188 -7.75 -9.95 -15.97
C PHE A 188 -8.82 -9.78 -14.87
N VAL A 189 -10.10 -9.67 -15.23
CA VAL A 189 -11.21 -9.58 -14.26
C VAL A 189 -11.24 -10.81 -13.34
N ALA A 190 -11.08 -12.02 -13.90
CA ALA A 190 -11.05 -13.23 -13.08
C ALA A 190 -9.86 -13.24 -12.10
N ALA A 191 -8.71 -12.69 -12.51
CA ALA A 191 -7.53 -12.56 -11.68
C ALA A 191 -7.74 -11.54 -10.55
N GLN A 192 -8.26 -10.36 -10.88
CA GLN A 192 -8.54 -9.26 -9.95
C GLN A 192 -9.53 -9.64 -8.84
N TYR A 193 -10.58 -10.38 -9.16
CA TYR A 193 -11.62 -10.75 -8.19
C TYR A 193 -11.45 -12.17 -7.61
N GLY A 194 -10.28 -12.79 -7.80
CA GLY A 194 -9.94 -14.07 -7.16
C GLY A 194 -10.78 -15.25 -7.67
N ARG A 195 -11.30 -15.16 -8.89
CA ARG A 195 -12.23 -16.12 -9.49
C ARG A 195 -11.45 -17.27 -10.12
N ARG A 196 -10.73 -18.03 -9.28
CA ARG A 196 -9.80 -19.09 -9.69
C ARG A 196 -10.40 -20.08 -10.69
N HIS A 197 -11.67 -20.48 -10.53
CA HIS A 197 -12.29 -21.41 -11.46
C HIS A 197 -12.51 -20.79 -12.86
N CYS A 198 -13.00 -19.56 -12.94
CA CYS A 198 -13.12 -18.83 -14.20
C CYS A 198 -11.75 -18.61 -14.85
N LEU A 199 -10.76 -18.23 -14.03
CA LEU A 199 -9.40 -18.02 -14.47
C LEU A 199 -8.80 -19.28 -15.11
N GLN A 200 -8.98 -20.45 -14.46
CA GLN A 200 -8.56 -21.73 -15.01
C GLN A 200 -9.18 -21.99 -16.38
N VAL A 201 -10.50 -21.84 -16.48
CA VAL A 201 -11.23 -22.13 -17.73
C VAL A 201 -10.79 -21.20 -18.86
N LEU A 202 -10.53 -19.91 -18.57
CA LEU A 202 -10.04 -18.95 -19.54
C LEU A 202 -8.61 -19.27 -19.99
N ALA A 203 -7.71 -19.57 -19.06
CA ALA A 203 -6.33 -19.93 -19.36
C ALA A 203 -6.24 -21.23 -20.16
N ASP A 204 -7.00 -22.27 -19.76
CA ASP A 204 -7.10 -23.55 -20.48
C ASP A 204 -7.65 -23.38 -21.91
N ALA A 205 -8.49 -22.37 -22.14
CA ALA A 205 -9.02 -22.03 -23.46
C ALA A 205 -8.03 -21.23 -24.33
N GLY A 206 -6.86 -20.85 -23.78
CA GLY A 206 -5.81 -20.13 -24.50
C GLY A 206 -5.92 -18.60 -24.43
N ALA A 207 -6.65 -18.05 -23.44
CA ALA A 207 -6.61 -16.61 -23.18
C ALA A 207 -5.19 -16.17 -22.75
N SER A 208 -4.77 -15.00 -23.19
CA SER A 208 -3.41 -14.49 -22.91
C SER A 208 -3.25 -14.12 -21.43
N VAL A 209 -2.46 -14.91 -20.69
CA VAL A 209 -2.13 -14.64 -19.27
C VAL A 209 -1.27 -13.40 -19.06
N ASN A 210 -0.63 -12.90 -20.13
CA ASN A 210 0.23 -11.71 -20.13
C ASN A 210 -0.43 -10.50 -20.83
N ALA A 211 -1.74 -10.56 -21.12
CA ALA A 211 -2.45 -9.41 -21.69
C ALA A 211 -2.42 -8.22 -20.73
N GLN A 212 -1.94 -7.08 -21.21
CA GLN A 212 -1.79 -5.85 -20.43
C GLN A 212 -3.02 -4.95 -20.56
N ALA A 213 -3.47 -4.41 -19.43
CA ALA A 213 -4.46 -3.34 -19.37
C ALA A 213 -3.91 -2.02 -19.94
N ALA A 214 -4.72 -0.96 -19.97
CA ALA A 214 -4.31 0.34 -20.51
C ALA A 214 -3.15 0.98 -19.73
N ASP A 215 -3.09 0.72 -18.42
CA ASP A 215 -2.00 1.08 -17.52
C ASP A 215 -0.90 0.02 -17.47
N LEU A 216 -0.85 -0.87 -18.46
CA LEU A 216 0.12 -1.97 -18.58
C LEU A 216 0.07 -3.01 -17.44
N ALA A 217 -0.91 -2.96 -16.53
CA ALA A 217 -1.07 -3.97 -15.50
C ALA A 217 -1.36 -5.36 -16.10
N THR A 218 -0.75 -6.39 -15.53
CA THR A 218 -0.96 -7.79 -15.93
C THR A 218 -1.93 -8.49 -14.99
N PRO A 219 -2.58 -9.59 -15.43
CA PRO A 219 -3.36 -10.45 -14.55
C PRO A 219 -2.57 -10.95 -13.34
N LEU A 220 -1.27 -11.24 -13.52
CA LEU A 220 -0.39 -11.68 -12.44
C LEU A 220 -0.15 -10.56 -11.42
N LEU A 221 0.06 -9.32 -11.88
CA LEU A 221 0.24 -8.17 -11.00
C LEU A 221 -1.01 -7.91 -10.18
N ILE A 222 -2.19 -7.84 -10.80
CA ILE A 222 -3.43 -7.55 -10.07
C ILE A 222 -3.81 -8.70 -9.12
N ALA A 223 -3.58 -9.97 -9.49
CA ALA A 223 -3.80 -11.09 -8.57
C ALA A 223 -2.84 -11.06 -7.38
N ALA A 224 -1.59 -10.60 -7.58
CA ALA A 224 -0.62 -10.43 -6.51
C ALA A 224 -0.99 -9.26 -5.59
N GLN A 225 -1.46 -8.14 -6.15
CA GLN A 225 -1.97 -6.98 -5.42
C GLN A 225 -3.14 -7.34 -4.50
N GLU A 226 -4.14 -8.05 -5.05
CA GLU A 226 -5.38 -8.41 -4.34
C GLU A 226 -5.22 -9.65 -3.43
N GLY A 227 -4.01 -10.22 -3.33
CA GLY A 227 -3.72 -11.32 -2.42
C GLY A 227 -4.29 -12.68 -2.85
N HIS A 228 -4.61 -12.85 -4.13
CA HIS A 228 -5.26 -14.04 -4.67
C HIS A 228 -4.26 -15.15 -5.01
N ARG A 229 -3.68 -15.77 -3.99
CA ARG A 229 -2.63 -16.80 -4.13
C ARG A 229 -2.99 -17.91 -5.12
N GLY A 230 -4.21 -18.44 -5.06
CA GLY A 230 -4.63 -19.50 -5.98
C GLY A 230 -4.71 -19.06 -7.45
N CYS A 231 -4.92 -17.77 -7.72
CA CYS A 231 -4.84 -17.20 -9.06
C CYS A 231 -3.39 -16.96 -9.49
N VAL A 232 -2.53 -16.49 -8.57
CA VAL A 232 -1.09 -16.31 -8.82
C VAL A 232 -0.44 -17.62 -9.26
N GLU A 233 -0.61 -18.70 -8.50
CA GLU A 233 0.00 -20.00 -8.85
C GLU A 233 -0.50 -20.49 -10.21
N LEU A 234 -1.81 -20.37 -10.48
CA LEU A 234 -2.40 -20.75 -11.76
C LEU A 234 -1.83 -19.95 -12.93
N LEU A 235 -1.70 -18.63 -12.78
CA LEU A 235 -1.12 -17.78 -13.82
C LEU A 235 0.33 -18.16 -14.11
N LEU A 236 1.12 -18.41 -13.06
CA LEU A 236 2.51 -18.86 -13.19
C LEU A 236 2.60 -20.24 -13.86
N ASP A 237 1.73 -21.18 -13.50
CA ASP A 237 1.64 -22.52 -14.12
C ASP A 237 1.30 -22.44 -15.63
N HIS A 238 0.57 -21.40 -16.03
CA HIS A 238 0.24 -21.09 -17.43
C HIS A 238 1.23 -20.14 -18.13
N GLY A 239 2.39 -19.86 -17.51
CA GLY A 239 3.47 -19.09 -18.14
C GLY A 239 3.32 -17.57 -18.08
N ALA A 240 2.61 -17.04 -17.08
CA ALA A 240 2.64 -15.61 -16.80
C ALA A 240 4.06 -15.15 -16.43
N ASP A 241 4.51 -14.04 -17.00
CA ASP A 241 5.86 -13.51 -16.78
C ASP A 241 5.89 -12.66 -15.48
N PRO A 242 6.62 -13.08 -14.43
CA PRO A 242 6.73 -12.34 -13.18
C PRO A 242 7.61 -11.07 -13.31
N ASN A 243 8.24 -10.83 -14.46
CA ASN A 243 9.12 -9.69 -14.72
C ASN A 243 8.51 -8.67 -15.70
N LEU A 244 7.24 -8.83 -16.07
CA LEU A 244 6.53 -7.87 -16.92
C LEU A 244 6.07 -6.65 -16.10
N SER A 245 6.49 -5.46 -16.53
CA SER A 245 6.26 -4.19 -15.84
C SER A 245 4.96 -3.50 -16.25
N CYS A 246 4.26 -2.87 -15.31
CA CYS A 246 3.08 -2.05 -15.58
C CYS A 246 3.36 -0.56 -15.83
N SER A 247 4.61 -0.11 -15.86
CA SER A 247 4.91 1.19 -16.48
C SER A 247 6.39 1.33 -16.81
N ASP A 248 6.70 2.29 -17.68
CA ASP A 248 8.08 2.68 -17.98
C ASP A 248 8.60 3.73 -16.98
N SER A 249 7.71 4.56 -16.41
CA SER A 249 8.08 5.60 -15.44
C SER A 249 8.30 5.02 -14.05
N TRP A 250 7.46 4.09 -13.61
CA TRP A 250 7.51 3.41 -12.32
C TRP A 250 7.39 1.90 -12.54
N PRO A 251 8.50 1.20 -12.82
CA PRO A 251 8.40 -0.19 -13.22
C PRO A 251 8.01 -1.09 -12.05
N GLN A 252 6.70 -1.29 -11.88
CA GLN A 252 6.14 -2.17 -10.86
C GLN A 252 5.94 -3.55 -11.47
N LEU A 253 6.53 -4.53 -10.78
CA LEU A 253 6.39 -5.96 -11.07
C LEU A 253 5.41 -6.59 -10.06
N PRO A 254 4.85 -7.77 -10.35
CA PRO A 254 4.04 -8.53 -9.38
C PRO A 254 4.68 -8.67 -7.98
N VAL A 255 6.02 -8.81 -7.90
CA VAL A 255 6.74 -8.90 -6.62
C VAL A 255 6.62 -7.61 -5.78
N HIS A 256 6.53 -6.45 -6.43
CA HIS A 256 6.31 -5.17 -5.75
C HIS A 256 4.91 -5.08 -5.17
N ALA A 257 3.89 -5.47 -5.94
CA ALA A 257 2.51 -5.49 -5.46
C ALA A 257 2.36 -6.42 -4.25
N ALA A 258 2.94 -7.63 -4.31
CA ALA A 258 2.93 -8.54 -3.17
C ALA A 258 3.65 -7.98 -1.93
N ALA A 259 4.74 -7.23 -2.14
CA ALA A 259 5.49 -6.57 -1.07
C ALA A 259 4.75 -5.37 -0.48
N GLU A 260 4.10 -4.55 -1.32
CA GLU A 260 3.37 -3.34 -0.94
C GLU A 260 2.13 -3.63 -0.09
N PHE A 261 1.44 -4.74 -0.39
CA PHE A 261 0.20 -5.13 0.28
C PHE A 261 0.39 -6.26 1.31
N GLY A 262 1.64 -6.62 1.63
CA GLY A 262 1.94 -7.56 2.73
C GLY A 262 1.60 -9.02 2.44
N HIS A 263 1.51 -9.44 1.17
CA HIS A 263 1.11 -10.80 0.80
C HIS A 263 2.29 -11.79 0.84
N GLU A 264 2.74 -12.14 2.04
CA GLU A 264 3.95 -12.93 2.31
C GLU A 264 4.09 -14.20 1.45
N ALA A 265 3.04 -15.02 1.35
CA ALA A 265 3.11 -16.28 0.61
C ALA A 265 3.25 -16.08 -0.91
N ILE A 266 2.60 -15.04 -1.45
CA ILE A 266 2.71 -14.65 -2.86
C ILE A 266 4.09 -14.05 -3.09
N LEU A 267 4.54 -13.18 -2.19
CA LEU A 267 5.86 -12.57 -2.24
C LEU A 267 6.98 -13.62 -2.27
N ALA A 268 6.93 -14.60 -1.37
CA ALA A 268 7.91 -15.68 -1.34
C ALA A 268 7.95 -16.45 -2.67
N ARG A 269 6.78 -16.71 -3.27
CA ARG A 269 6.69 -17.39 -4.57
C ARG A 269 7.28 -16.54 -5.70
N LEU A 270 6.91 -15.27 -5.77
CA LEU A 270 7.35 -14.36 -6.83
C LEU A 270 8.85 -14.03 -6.70
N ALA A 271 9.34 -13.78 -5.49
CA ALA A 271 10.76 -13.50 -5.24
C ALA A 271 11.68 -14.65 -5.69
N ALA A 272 11.20 -15.90 -5.66
CA ALA A 272 11.94 -17.05 -6.17
C ALA A 272 11.97 -17.17 -7.70
N LEU A 273 11.06 -16.48 -8.41
CA LEU A 273 10.91 -16.53 -9.87
C LEU A 273 11.34 -15.23 -10.57
N THR A 274 11.39 -14.11 -9.84
CA THR A 274 11.88 -12.83 -10.34
C THR A 274 13.35 -12.94 -10.71
N ASP A 275 13.75 -12.34 -11.83
CA ASP A 275 15.14 -12.31 -12.32
C ASP A 275 16.05 -11.37 -11.51
N ARG A 276 15.46 -10.67 -10.53
CA ARG A 276 16.07 -9.69 -9.63
C ARG A 276 16.70 -8.48 -10.33
N SER A 277 16.41 -8.26 -11.60
CA SER A 277 16.80 -7.05 -12.34
C SER A 277 16.25 -5.78 -11.67
N CYS A 278 15.12 -5.90 -10.95
CA CYS A 278 14.53 -4.82 -10.18
C CYS A 278 15.35 -4.37 -8.95
N ASP A 279 16.30 -5.16 -8.47
CA ASP A 279 17.02 -4.87 -7.21
C ASP A 279 18.06 -3.74 -7.37
N ARG A 280 18.80 -3.72 -8.48
CA ARG A 280 19.89 -2.75 -8.74
C ARG A 280 19.98 -2.27 -10.19
N GLY A 281 18.98 -2.58 -11.02
CA GLY A 281 18.94 -2.10 -12.40
C GLY A 281 18.78 -0.57 -12.45
N GLU A 282 19.44 0.06 -13.44
CA GLU A 282 19.24 1.48 -13.71
C GLU A 282 17.78 1.75 -14.08
N GLY A 283 17.15 2.76 -13.46
CA GLY A 283 15.74 3.09 -13.67
C GLY A 283 14.74 2.05 -13.14
N ARG A 284 15.20 1.07 -12.34
CA ARG A 284 14.32 0.12 -11.64
C ARG A 284 14.12 0.56 -10.19
N VAL A 285 13.15 -0.05 -9.51
CA VAL A 285 12.93 0.10 -8.06
C VAL A 285 12.97 -1.28 -7.42
N SER A 286 13.58 -1.42 -6.24
CA SER A 286 13.58 -2.68 -5.50
C SER A 286 12.24 -2.85 -4.75
N PRO A 287 11.64 -4.05 -4.72
CA PRO A 287 10.42 -4.32 -3.95
C PRO A 287 10.58 -4.10 -2.45
N LEU A 288 11.82 -3.98 -1.96
CA LEU A 288 12.13 -3.63 -0.59
C LEU A 288 11.57 -2.26 -0.21
N TYR A 289 11.55 -1.29 -1.14
CA TYR A 289 10.93 0.02 -0.92
C TYR A 289 9.44 -0.11 -0.59
N SER A 290 8.72 -0.93 -1.35
CA SER A 290 7.28 -1.16 -1.18
C SER A 290 6.96 -1.80 0.17
N ALA A 291 7.72 -2.83 0.57
CA ALA A 291 7.54 -3.49 1.87
C ALA A 291 7.90 -2.56 3.04
N ALA A 292 9.03 -1.84 2.92
CA ALA A 292 9.55 -1.02 4.00
C ALA A 292 8.68 0.22 4.26
N LYS A 293 8.21 0.90 3.21
CA LYS A 293 7.33 2.09 3.34
C LYS A 293 6.01 1.78 4.06
N ASN A 294 5.48 0.56 3.91
CA ASN A 294 4.23 0.12 4.54
C ASN A 294 4.46 -0.69 5.83
N ASP A 295 5.70 -0.72 6.33
CA ASP A 295 6.16 -1.47 7.50
C ASP A 295 5.79 -2.97 7.52
N HIS A 296 5.89 -3.62 6.35
CA HIS A 296 5.68 -5.07 6.24
C HIS A 296 6.96 -5.84 6.59
N GLY A 297 7.30 -5.91 7.89
CA GLY A 297 8.52 -6.54 8.40
C GLY A 297 8.75 -7.98 7.91
N CYS A 298 7.71 -8.82 7.88
CA CYS A 298 7.80 -10.18 7.31
C CYS A 298 8.21 -10.16 5.83
N CYS A 299 7.65 -9.24 5.05
CA CYS A 299 8.00 -9.08 3.63
C CYS A 299 9.43 -8.60 3.44
N VAL A 300 9.90 -7.66 4.29
CA VAL A 300 11.30 -7.22 4.31
C VAL A 300 12.22 -8.40 4.62
N ALA A 301 11.93 -9.17 5.67
CA ALA A 301 12.71 -10.35 6.04
C ALA A 301 12.76 -11.39 4.89
N LEU A 302 11.62 -11.64 4.25
CA LEU A 302 11.52 -12.56 3.11
C LEU A 302 12.39 -12.09 1.93
N LEU A 303 12.28 -10.82 1.53
CA LEU A 303 13.08 -10.26 0.44
C LEU A 303 14.58 -10.30 0.75
N LEU A 304 14.99 -9.92 1.96
CA LEU A 304 16.38 -10.01 2.40
C LEU A 304 16.89 -11.46 2.38
N SER A 305 16.07 -12.42 2.82
CA SER A 305 16.41 -13.85 2.79
C SER A 305 16.49 -14.43 1.38
N ALA A 306 15.69 -13.89 0.44
CA ALA A 306 15.77 -14.16 -0.99
C ALA A 306 16.99 -13.46 -1.65
N GLY A 307 17.74 -12.69 -0.85
CA GLY A 307 19.01 -12.07 -1.19
C GLY A 307 18.92 -10.66 -1.73
N PHE A 308 17.73 -10.03 -1.75
CA PHE A 308 17.56 -8.64 -2.17
C PHE A 308 18.46 -7.73 -1.35
N SER A 309 19.06 -6.71 -2.00
CA SER A 309 20.00 -5.83 -1.34
C SER A 309 19.28 -4.94 -0.31
N PRO A 310 19.77 -4.83 0.94
CA PRO A 310 19.16 -3.96 1.94
C PRO A 310 19.22 -2.47 1.57
N ASP A 311 20.12 -2.09 0.68
CA ASP A 311 20.33 -0.71 0.24
C ASP A 311 19.51 -0.36 -1.01
N GLY A 312 19.12 -1.35 -1.82
CA GLY A 312 18.54 -1.13 -3.14
C GLY A 312 19.40 -0.21 -4.02
N GLN A 313 18.72 0.50 -4.91
CA GLN A 313 19.22 1.56 -5.78
C GLN A 313 18.69 2.91 -5.31
N ASP A 314 19.40 4.01 -5.58
CA ASP A 314 18.90 5.34 -5.28
C ASP A 314 17.62 5.65 -6.08
N CYS A 315 16.52 5.84 -5.35
CA CYS A 315 15.19 6.15 -5.89
C CYS A 315 14.70 7.55 -5.46
N SER A 316 15.61 8.47 -5.16
CA SER A 316 15.26 9.84 -4.74
C SER A 316 14.41 10.61 -5.77
N SER A 317 14.58 10.33 -7.07
CA SER A 317 13.74 10.88 -8.15
C SER A 317 12.27 10.47 -8.06
N TYR A 318 12.01 9.35 -7.39
CA TYR A 318 10.72 8.67 -7.32
C TYR A 318 9.98 8.95 -6.02
N PHE A 319 10.70 8.87 -4.90
CA PHE A 319 10.13 9.00 -3.56
C PHE A 319 10.47 10.33 -2.88
N GLY A 320 11.13 11.25 -3.58
CA GLY A 320 11.63 12.51 -3.05
C GLY A 320 13.04 12.40 -2.46
N SER A 321 13.68 13.55 -2.24
CA SER A 321 15.09 13.63 -1.86
C SER A 321 15.44 12.91 -0.56
N ALA A 322 14.47 12.69 0.33
CA ALA A 322 14.69 12.02 1.62
C ALA A 322 14.76 10.48 1.53
N CYS A 323 14.45 9.89 0.37
CA CYS A 323 14.19 8.47 0.17
C CYS A 323 15.26 7.82 -0.71
N THR A 324 16.54 8.03 -0.37
CA THR A 324 17.71 7.54 -1.11
C THR A 324 17.99 6.05 -0.93
N SER A 325 17.43 5.42 0.10
CA SER A 325 17.52 3.97 0.37
C SER A 325 16.23 3.45 1.03
N PRO A 326 15.95 2.14 1.02
CA PRO A 326 14.81 1.58 1.76
C PRO A 326 14.83 1.95 3.24
N LEU A 327 16.01 1.99 3.86
CA LEU A 327 16.18 2.40 5.26
C LEU A 327 15.79 3.88 5.45
N CYS A 328 16.28 4.76 4.58
CA CYS A 328 15.92 6.18 4.62
C CYS A 328 14.41 6.39 4.50
N CYS A 329 13.71 5.62 3.64
CA CYS A 329 12.26 5.67 3.53
C CYS A 329 11.56 5.38 4.87
N THR A 330 11.99 4.31 5.57
CA THR A 330 11.39 3.94 6.87
C THR A 330 11.61 4.98 7.97
N LEU A 331 12.76 5.66 7.93
CA LEU A 331 13.13 6.68 8.91
C LEU A 331 12.46 8.03 8.60
N ALA A 332 12.31 8.38 7.32
CA ALA A 332 11.68 9.62 6.88
C ALA A 332 10.17 9.66 7.13
N THR A 333 9.46 8.53 6.97
CA THR A 333 7.99 8.45 7.15
C THR A 333 7.52 8.68 8.58
N GLY A 334 8.43 8.74 9.55
CA GLY A 334 8.12 8.92 10.96
C GLY A 334 8.18 10.34 11.50
N ASN A 335 8.85 11.24 10.79
CA ASN A 335 9.27 12.48 11.44
C ASN A 335 8.12 13.50 11.46
N GLY A 336 7.56 13.72 12.65
CA GLY A 336 6.47 14.68 12.91
C GLY A 336 5.16 14.07 13.43
N ASP A 337 5.04 12.73 13.47
CA ASP A 337 3.90 12.04 14.05
C ASP A 337 4.19 11.65 15.53
N PRO A 338 3.43 12.13 16.52
CA PRO A 338 3.60 11.76 17.93
C PRO A 338 3.33 10.27 18.23
N THR A 339 2.80 9.51 17.27
CA THR A 339 2.58 8.06 17.37
C THR A 339 3.66 7.23 16.66
N TRP A 340 4.70 7.89 16.14
CA TRP A 340 5.78 7.17 15.47
C TRP A 340 6.43 6.15 16.39
N THR A 341 6.59 4.94 15.88
CA THR A 341 7.31 3.86 16.56
C THR A 341 8.42 3.38 15.65
N PHE A 342 9.54 2.94 16.25
CA PHE A 342 10.67 2.47 15.49
C PHE A 342 10.33 1.17 14.74
N SER A 343 10.05 1.33 13.44
CA SER A 343 9.58 0.34 12.48
C SER A 343 10.37 -0.97 12.51
N ASP A 344 9.66 -2.09 12.45
CA ASP A 344 10.26 -3.43 12.35
C ASP A 344 11.05 -3.58 11.06
N SER A 345 10.57 -2.96 9.97
CA SER A 345 11.30 -2.90 8.70
C SER A 345 12.66 -2.21 8.86
N ALA A 346 12.72 -1.06 9.55
CA ALA A 346 13.98 -0.37 9.81
C ALA A 346 14.95 -1.23 10.63
N ARG A 347 14.45 -1.92 11.66
CA ARG A 347 15.23 -2.85 12.50
C ARG A 347 15.85 -3.99 11.68
N LEU A 348 15.06 -4.57 10.78
CA LEU A 348 15.49 -5.66 9.89
C LEU A 348 16.53 -5.19 8.87
N LEU A 349 16.34 -4.01 8.27
CA LEU A 349 17.29 -3.42 7.32
C LEU A 349 18.64 -3.14 7.98
N ILE A 350 18.64 -2.55 9.18
CA ILE A 350 19.87 -2.30 9.96
C ILE A 350 20.57 -3.63 10.30
N ALA A 351 19.82 -4.64 10.75
CA ALA A 351 20.35 -5.96 11.07
C ALA A 351 20.93 -6.68 9.84
N ALA A 352 20.33 -6.48 8.66
CA ALA A 352 20.81 -7.02 7.39
C ALA A 352 22.01 -6.25 6.81
N GLY A 353 22.47 -5.19 7.48
CA GLY A 353 23.66 -4.47 7.07
C GLY A 353 23.40 -3.31 6.09
N ALA A 354 22.19 -2.74 6.07
CA ALA A 354 21.90 -1.51 5.34
C ALA A 354 22.92 -0.41 5.71
N THR A 355 23.39 0.31 4.70
CA THR A 355 24.40 1.35 4.81
C THR A 355 23.78 2.59 5.45
N LEU A 356 24.42 3.10 6.52
CA LEU A 356 23.98 4.32 7.20
C LEU A 356 24.50 5.56 6.47
N THR A 357 23.75 6.02 5.47
CA THR A 357 24.05 7.26 4.74
C THR A 357 23.97 8.49 5.66
N GLY A 358 24.54 9.62 5.21
CA GLY A 358 24.38 10.89 5.92
C GLY A 358 22.91 11.24 6.17
N GLU A 359 22.02 11.01 5.20
CA GLU A 359 20.58 11.21 5.41
C GLU A 359 20.00 10.28 6.48
N ALA A 360 20.35 8.99 6.47
CA ALA A 360 19.93 8.07 7.52
C ALA A 360 20.36 8.55 8.92
N TRP A 361 21.59 9.04 9.05
CA TRP A 361 22.08 9.63 10.31
C TRP A 361 21.34 10.90 10.71
N ALA A 362 21.01 11.78 9.75
CA ALA A 362 20.20 12.95 10.04
C ALA A 362 18.85 12.55 10.66
N TRP A 363 18.16 11.54 10.11
CA TRP A 363 16.91 11.05 10.66
C TRP A 363 17.09 10.34 12.02
N ILE A 364 18.13 9.51 12.18
CA ILE A 364 18.41 8.81 13.44
C ILE A 364 18.70 9.79 14.58
N LEU A 365 19.49 10.84 14.31
CA LEU A 365 19.84 11.85 15.31
C LEU A 365 18.66 12.79 15.61
N ALA A 366 17.86 13.14 14.59
CA ALA A 366 16.69 13.99 14.74
C ALA A 366 15.54 13.32 15.50
N ALA A 367 15.43 11.98 15.44
CA ALA A 367 14.33 11.25 16.07
C ALA A 367 14.25 11.49 17.60
N CYS A 368 15.33 11.92 18.26
CA CYS A 368 15.44 12.17 19.71
C CYS A 368 15.01 10.99 20.63
N ASP A 369 14.50 9.91 20.05
CA ASP A 369 14.14 8.65 20.66
C ASP A 369 15.40 7.80 20.83
N SER A 370 15.66 7.40 22.08
CA SER A 370 16.83 6.61 22.44
C SER A 370 16.84 5.24 21.76
N ASP A 371 15.67 4.72 21.38
CA ASP A 371 15.51 3.33 20.95
C ASP A 371 16.13 3.07 19.57
N VAL A 372 16.00 4.02 18.64
CA VAL A 372 16.54 3.90 17.27
C VAL A 372 18.06 3.93 17.32
N LEU A 373 18.63 4.96 17.96
CA LEU A 373 20.07 5.15 18.06
C LEU A 373 20.72 4.01 18.85
N GLN A 374 20.13 3.59 19.98
CA GLN A 374 20.64 2.45 20.74
C GLN A 374 20.60 1.16 19.92
N TYR A 375 19.53 0.92 19.15
CA TYR A 375 19.44 -0.27 18.32
C TYR A 375 20.50 -0.26 17.21
N VAL A 376 20.71 0.88 16.55
CA VAL A 376 21.77 1.06 15.55
C VAL A 376 23.13 0.74 16.17
N LEU A 377 23.44 1.30 17.34
CA LEU A 377 24.72 1.10 18.04
C LEU A 377 24.93 -0.33 18.54
N ARG A 378 23.87 -1.09 18.82
CA ARG A 378 23.98 -2.54 19.10
C ARG A 378 24.43 -3.33 17.87
N HIS A 379 24.03 -2.90 16.68
CA HIS A 379 24.34 -3.58 15.41
C HIS A 379 25.52 -2.94 14.65
N ARG A 380 26.01 -1.78 15.10
CA ARG A 380 27.11 -1.01 14.51
C ARG A 380 28.12 -0.59 15.57
N SER A 381 29.32 -1.15 15.52
CA SER A 381 30.41 -0.80 16.43
C SER A 381 31.32 0.28 15.84
N PHE A 382 31.82 1.19 16.68
CA PHE A 382 32.88 2.12 16.30
C PHE A 382 34.21 1.39 16.04
N PRO A 383 35.07 1.90 15.14
CA PRO A 383 36.41 1.35 14.96
C PRO A 383 37.24 1.55 16.24
N GLY A 384 37.58 0.46 16.93
CA GLY A 384 38.53 0.49 18.05
C GLY A 384 39.99 0.39 17.58
N PRO A 385 40.97 0.78 18.42
CA PRO A 385 42.38 0.56 18.12
C PRO A 385 42.64 -0.94 17.95
N GLU A 386 43.39 -1.31 16.91
CA GLU A 386 43.70 -2.72 16.59
C GLU A 386 44.20 -3.44 17.85
N ARG A 387 43.45 -4.44 18.33
CA ARG A 387 44.01 -5.36 19.32
C ARG A 387 45.06 -6.21 18.61
N PRO A 388 46.31 -6.26 19.09
CA PRO A 388 47.32 -7.14 18.50
C PRO A 388 46.80 -8.57 18.54
N SER A 389 46.86 -9.23 17.39
CA SER A 389 46.43 -10.60 17.19
C SER A 389 47.11 -11.54 18.19
N GLY A 390 46.32 -12.14 19.07
CA GLY A 390 46.71 -13.33 19.82
C GLY A 390 46.47 -13.26 21.32
N VAL A 391 45.25 -13.57 21.75
CA VAL A 391 44.96 -14.58 22.79
C VAL A 391 43.54 -15.08 22.54
N MET A 392 43.38 -16.35 22.16
CA MET A 392 42.06 -16.99 22.13
C MET A 392 41.61 -17.26 23.56
N SER A 393 40.64 -16.51 24.07
CA SER A 393 39.84 -16.93 25.21
C SER A 393 38.52 -17.50 24.70
N HIS A 394 38.34 -18.81 24.90
CA HIS A 394 37.10 -19.53 24.63
C HIS A 394 36.05 -19.18 25.68
N HIS A 395 35.37 -18.04 25.51
CA HIS A 395 34.05 -17.82 26.09
C HIS A 395 33.16 -17.23 24.99
N LEU A 396 32.20 -18.04 24.54
CA LEU A 396 31.21 -17.70 23.52
C LEU A 396 30.23 -16.66 24.11
N SER A 397 30.43 -15.38 23.78
CA SER A 397 29.52 -14.27 24.07
C SER A 397 28.67 -13.93 22.82
N PRO A 398 27.47 -13.37 22.94
CA PRO A 398 26.55 -13.09 21.81
C PRO A 398 26.98 -11.96 20.86
N GLU A 399 28.23 -11.50 20.91
CA GLU A 399 28.72 -10.30 20.22
C GLU A 399 29.07 -10.52 18.73
N GLN A 400 28.73 -11.68 18.14
CA GLN A 400 29.18 -12.07 16.80
C GLN A 400 28.51 -11.35 15.62
N TRP A 401 27.59 -10.40 15.85
CA TRP A 401 26.82 -9.73 14.77
C TRP A 401 27.03 -8.21 14.66
N SER A 402 27.92 -7.60 15.44
CA SER A 402 28.15 -6.15 15.31
C SER A 402 29.11 -5.85 14.15
N ARG A 403 28.58 -5.25 13.07
CA ARG A 403 29.38 -4.77 11.93
C ARG A 403 30.08 -3.48 12.34
N ARG A 404 31.37 -3.31 12.00
CA ARG A 404 32.05 -2.02 12.22
C ARG A 404 31.48 -0.96 11.27
N LEU A 405 31.31 0.26 11.76
CA LEU A 405 31.02 1.41 10.92
C LEU A 405 32.11 1.54 9.86
N SER A 406 31.70 1.59 8.60
CA SER A 406 32.58 1.90 7.49
C SER A 406 33.08 3.35 7.57
N PRO A 407 34.21 3.68 6.95
CA PRO A 407 34.69 5.06 6.88
C PRO A 407 33.64 6.02 6.32
N GLU A 408 32.84 5.59 5.34
CA GLU A 408 31.77 6.36 4.74
C GLU A 408 30.62 6.62 5.73
N GLU A 409 30.17 5.59 6.46
CA GLU A 409 29.13 5.73 7.49
C GLU A 409 29.59 6.63 8.65
N LEU A 410 30.86 6.50 9.05
CA LEU A 410 31.45 7.34 10.09
C LEU A 410 31.55 8.80 9.64
N SER A 411 32.02 9.04 8.41
CA SER A 411 32.06 10.38 7.83
C SER A 411 30.67 10.99 7.71
N GLY A 412 29.66 10.19 7.33
CA GLY A 412 28.26 10.61 7.27
C GLY A 412 27.71 11.00 8.64
N LEU A 413 28.01 10.21 9.67
CA LEU A 413 27.68 10.53 11.06
C LEU A 413 28.32 11.86 11.48
N MET A 414 29.62 12.02 11.28
CA MET A 414 30.34 13.24 11.67
C MET A 414 29.73 14.48 10.99
N CYS A 415 29.47 14.39 9.68
CA CYS A 415 28.84 15.50 8.95
C CYS A 415 27.48 15.92 9.54
N LYS A 416 26.65 14.97 10.00
CA LYS A 416 25.30 15.26 10.51
C LYS A 416 25.19 15.52 11.99
N VAL A 417 26.16 15.05 12.77
CA VAL A 417 26.31 15.48 14.16
C VAL A 417 26.41 17.00 14.24
N PHE A 418 27.10 17.65 13.29
CA PHE A 418 27.23 19.11 13.22
C PHE A 418 25.92 19.84 12.90
N ASP A 419 25.09 19.28 12.02
CA ASP A 419 23.77 19.84 11.73
C ASP A 419 22.81 19.73 12.95
N MET A 420 23.05 18.76 13.86
CA MET A 420 22.15 18.38 14.96
C MET A 420 22.73 18.67 16.36
N VAL A 421 23.69 19.59 16.46
CA VAL A 421 24.40 19.92 17.70
C VAL A 421 23.49 20.43 18.81
N CYS A 422 22.42 21.16 18.48
CA CYS A 422 21.44 21.63 19.46
C CYS A 422 20.70 20.49 20.21
N HIS A 423 20.80 19.25 19.73
CA HIS A 423 20.25 18.05 20.37
C HIS A 423 21.35 17.12 20.93
N ALA A 424 22.59 17.60 21.07
CA ALA A 424 23.74 16.80 21.53
C ALA A 424 23.52 16.10 22.86
N SER A 425 22.72 16.69 23.75
CA SER A 425 22.40 16.10 25.05
C SER A 425 21.67 14.75 24.98
N TYR A 426 21.02 14.44 23.86
CA TYR A 426 20.27 13.20 23.66
C TYR A 426 21.11 12.09 23.02
N TRP A 427 21.89 12.42 21.98
CA TRP A 427 22.64 11.40 21.23
C TRP A 427 24.06 11.18 21.75
N LEU A 428 24.74 12.21 22.30
CA LEU A 428 26.15 12.15 22.67
C LEU A 428 26.45 11.08 23.74
N PRO A 429 25.68 10.95 24.84
CA PRO A 429 25.93 9.91 25.84
C PRO A 429 25.87 8.49 25.25
N SER A 430 24.95 8.26 24.31
CA SER A 430 24.77 6.97 23.64
C SER A 430 25.94 6.65 22.71
N LEU A 431 26.39 7.63 21.91
CA LEU A 431 27.55 7.44 21.03
C LEU A 431 28.84 7.20 21.82
N LEU A 432 29.07 7.95 22.90
CA LEU A 432 30.22 7.78 23.78
C LEU A 432 30.19 6.42 24.50
N GLY A 433 29.01 6.02 24.99
CA GLY A 433 28.80 4.70 25.58
C GLY A 433 29.08 3.55 24.61
N ALA A 434 28.83 3.76 23.31
CA ALA A 434 29.15 2.81 22.24
C ALA A 434 30.63 2.85 21.79
N GLY A 435 31.45 3.73 22.37
CA GLY A 435 32.89 3.79 22.11
C GLY A 435 33.31 4.80 21.04
N LEU A 436 32.48 5.80 20.71
CA LEU A 436 32.91 6.94 19.90
C LEU A 436 34.05 7.68 20.61
N GLU A 437 35.17 7.89 19.93
CA GLU A 437 36.27 8.68 20.47
C GLU A 437 35.92 10.18 20.39
N PRO A 438 35.91 10.93 21.52
CA PRO A 438 35.53 12.34 21.53
C PRO A 438 36.41 13.24 20.65
N SER A 439 37.66 12.82 20.39
CA SER A 439 38.60 13.54 19.53
C SER A 439 38.15 13.60 18.07
N LEU A 440 37.38 12.60 17.59
CA LEU A 440 36.86 12.55 16.23
C LEU A 440 35.82 13.65 15.99
N LEU A 441 35.02 13.96 17.00
CA LEU A 441 34.02 15.04 16.95
C LEU A 441 34.66 16.44 16.97
N LEU A 442 35.91 16.54 17.44
CA LEU A 442 36.70 17.76 17.53
C LEU A 442 37.72 17.93 16.40
N ALA A 443 37.72 17.01 15.43
CA ALA A 443 38.65 17.09 14.30
C ALA A 443 38.40 18.34 13.43
N GLU A 444 37.16 18.86 13.41
CA GLU A 444 36.76 20.05 12.67
C GLU A 444 36.67 21.28 13.61
N PRO A 445 37.45 22.35 13.41
CA PRO A 445 37.49 23.50 14.33
C PRO A 445 36.17 24.32 14.36
N ASN A 446 35.45 24.36 13.24
CA ASN A 446 34.22 25.15 13.07
C ASN A 446 33.09 24.71 14.02
N VAL A 447 33.19 23.50 14.57
CA VAL A 447 32.20 22.87 15.45
C VAL A 447 32.00 23.67 16.73
N LEU A 448 33.08 24.18 17.31
CA LEU A 448 33.01 24.99 18.51
C LEU A 448 32.52 26.41 18.19
N GLU A 449 32.81 26.93 16.99
CA GLU A 449 32.46 28.30 16.59
C GLU A 449 30.93 28.50 16.48
N ASP A 450 30.20 27.50 15.99
CA ASP A 450 28.74 27.57 15.77
C ASP A 450 27.89 27.11 16.98
N MET A 451 28.53 26.59 18.04
CA MET A 451 27.86 26.12 19.27
C MET A 451 27.48 27.28 20.20
N ASP A 452 26.33 27.15 20.87
CA ASP A 452 25.99 28.02 21.99
C ASP A 452 26.79 27.65 23.25
N SER A 453 26.82 28.56 24.23
CA SER A 453 27.65 28.35 25.43
C SER A 453 27.27 27.09 26.21
N GLU A 454 26.01 26.62 26.12
CA GLU A 454 25.53 25.41 26.77
C GLU A 454 26.03 24.15 26.04
N GLY A 455 25.95 24.14 24.70
CA GLY A 455 26.48 23.07 23.85
C GLY A 455 28.00 22.91 23.95
N VAL A 456 28.76 24.01 23.93
CA VAL A 456 30.22 23.98 24.11
C VAL A 456 30.58 23.39 25.47
N ASN A 457 29.93 23.86 26.55
CA ASN A 457 30.18 23.34 27.89
C ASN A 457 29.85 21.85 27.98
N TYR A 458 28.68 21.46 27.48
CA TYR A 458 28.22 20.07 27.47
C TYR A 458 29.21 19.17 26.73
N PHE A 459 29.63 19.55 25.53
CA PHE A 459 30.56 18.78 24.72
C PHE A 459 31.93 18.61 25.41
N LEU A 460 32.43 19.70 25.99
CA LEU A 460 33.69 19.72 26.73
C LEU A 460 33.65 18.93 28.05
N GLU A 461 32.47 18.54 28.57
CA GLU A 461 32.36 17.62 29.72
C GLU A 461 32.90 16.21 29.42
N PHE A 462 33.03 15.85 28.14
CA PHE A 462 33.34 14.49 27.70
C PHE A 462 34.74 14.34 27.07
N VAL A 463 35.47 15.44 26.92
CA VAL A 463 36.80 15.47 26.27
C VAL A 463 37.85 15.84 27.30
N ASN A 464 39.07 15.29 27.19
CA ASN A 464 40.19 15.78 27.98
C ASN A 464 40.71 17.11 27.40
N TRP A 465 40.54 18.20 28.16
CA TRP A 465 40.92 19.56 27.75
C TRP A 465 42.43 19.70 27.49
N SER A 466 43.24 18.93 28.22
CA SER A 466 44.70 18.96 28.07
C SER A 466 45.15 18.44 26.70
N THR A 467 44.38 17.54 26.08
CA THR A 467 44.68 16.91 24.79
C THR A 467 44.08 17.64 23.59
N LEU A 468 43.38 18.76 23.79
CA LEU A 468 42.85 19.57 22.70
C LEU A 468 43.97 20.11 21.81
N SER A 469 43.72 20.14 20.50
CA SER A 469 44.65 20.71 19.53
C SER A 469 44.78 22.23 19.73
N PRO A 470 45.92 22.85 19.37
CA PRO A 470 46.11 24.30 19.47
C PRO A 470 45.00 25.13 18.76
N PRO A 471 44.54 24.77 17.55
CA PRO A 471 43.45 25.49 16.89
C PRO A 471 42.14 25.53 17.69
N LEU A 472 41.79 24.45 18.38
CA LEU A 472 40.58 24.40 19.19
C LEU A 472 40.70 25.25 20.46
N LYS A 473 41.90 25.27 21.07
CA LYS A 473 42.19 26.13 22.22
C LYS A 473 42.07 27.61 21.84
N ASP A 474 42.60 27.99 20.68
CA ASP A 474 42.52 29.36 20.16
C ASP A 474 41.06 29.80 19.90
N ILE A 475 40.19 28.90 19.46
CA ILE A 475 38.76 29.18 19.26
C ILE A 475 38.04 29.40 20.60
N LEU A 476 38.29 28.53 21.58
CA LEU A 476 37.71 28.63 22.91
C LEU A 476 38.16 29.91 23.63
N ASP A 477 39.43 30.27 23.52
CA ASP A 477 39.96 31.52 24.08
C ASP A 477 39.33 32.74 23.41
N ARG A 478 39.16 32.72 22.08
CA ARG A 478 38.47 33.79 21.34
C ARG A 478 37.00 33.94 21.75
N GLN A 479 36.27 32.85 21.94
CA GLN A 479 34.86 32.88 22.38
C GLN A 479 34.72 33.36 23.84
N LYS A 480 35.69 33.00 24.69
CA LYS A 480 35.79 33.50 26.07
C LYS A 480 36.06 35.00 26.10
N GLU A 481 36.93 35.51 25.23
CA GLU A 481 37.20 36.94 25.06
C GLU A 481 35.99 37.72 24.55
N LEU A 482 35.21 37.11 23.64
CA LEU A 482 33.98 37.70 23.08
C LEU A 482 32.75 37.57 23.99
N ILE A 483 32.87 36.95 25.17
CA ILE A 483 31.78 36.67 26.12
C ILE A 483 30.64 35.84 25.49
N THR A 484 30.93 35.12 24.40
CA THR A 484 29.96 34.23 23.75
C THR A 484 29.93 32.84 24.39
N TRP A 485 30.94 32.52 25.21
CA TRP A 485 31.04 31.27 25.97
C TRP A 485 31.55 31.50 27.39
N GLY A 486 30.87 30.90 28.38
CA GLY A 486 31.27 30.90 29.79
C GLY A 486 31.63 29.50 30.29
N PRO A 487 32.92 29.17 30.51
CA PRO A 487 33.32 27.83 30.94
C PRO A 487 32.80 27.49 32.34
N LEU A 488 32.33 26.25 32.54
CA LEU A 488 32.04 25.73 33.87
C LEU A 488 33.34 25.72 34.69
N ILE A 489 33.29 26.33 35.89
CA ILE A 489 34.45 26.70 36.73
C ILE A 489 35.39 25.52 37.11
N ASN A 490 35.00 24.26 36.84
CA ASN A 490 35.70 23.06 37.31
C ASN A 490 36.13 22.07 36.20
N LEU A 491 36.03 22.40 34.91
CA LEU A 491 36.35 21.44 33.83
C LEU A 491 37.84 21.27 33.51
N GLU A 492 38.70 22.22 33.91
CA GLU A 492 40.15 22.18 33.63
C GLU A 492 40.89 20.99 34.27
N GLY A 493 40.27 20.28 35.24
CA GLY A 493 40.93 19.24 36.06
C GLY A 493 40.34 17.82 35.98
N VAL A 494 39.32 17.56 35.16
CA VAL A 494 38.61 16.26 35.18
C VAL A 494 39.11 15.33 34.04
N PRO A 495 39.65 14.12 34.35
CA PRO A 495 40.09 13.19 33.32
C PRO A 495 38.92 12.51 32.60
N SER A 496 39.07 12.17 31.31
CA SER A 496 37.99 11.62 30.46
C SER A 496 37.39 10.28 30.96
N LEU A 497 38.19 9.46 31.65
CA LEU A 497 37.79 8.16 32.20
C LEU A 497 36.68 8.30 33.28
N THR A 498 36.63 9.45 33.93
CA THR A 498 35.80 9.73 35.08
C THR A 498 34.31 9.79 34.74
N HIS A 499 33.99 10.25 33.53
CA HIS A 499 32.62 10.36 33.03
C HIS A 499 32.04 9.01 32.58
N LEU A 500 32.86 8.18 31.93
CA LEU A 500 32.47 6.80 31.56
C LEU A 500 32.26 5.94 32.82
N CYS A 501 33.11 6.11 33.83
CA CYS A 501 32.92 5.51 35.15
C CYS A 501 31.60 5.97 35.80
N ARG A 502 31.23 7.26 35.69
CA ARG A 502 29.97 7.81 36.21
C ARG A 502 28.73 7.14 35.59
N LEU A 503 28.71 6.97 34.27
CA LEU A 503 27.59 6.34 33.55
C LEU A 503 27.47 4.84 33.89
N ARG A 504 28.59 4.12 33.94
CA ARG A 504 28.61 2.69 34.26
C ARG A 504 28.23 2.38 35.71
N VAL A 505 28.64 3.24 36.65
CA VAL A 505 28.25 3.14 38.08
C VAL A 505 26.74 3.40 38.25
N ARG A 506 26.17 4.33 37.48
CA ARG A 506 24.73 4.64 37.52
C ARG A 506 23.86 3.53 36.94
N GLU A 507 24.29 2.90 35.86
CA GLU A 507 23.60 1.76 35.25
C GLU A 507 23.51 0.56 36.22
N GLN A 508 24.57 0.31 36.99
CA GLN A 508 24.64 -0.82 37.93
C GLN A 508 23.88 -0.57 39.25
N LEU A 509 23.96 0.64 39.79
CA LEU A 509 23.41 0.95 41.13
C LEU A 509 22.01 1.58 41.07
N GLY A 510 21.61 2.17 39.95
CA GLY A 510 20.31 2.83 39.79
C GLY A 510 20.23 4.20 40.47
N SER A 511 19.33 5.06 39.97
CA SER A 511 19.19 6.46 40.43
C SER A 511 18.71 6.58 41.88
N VAL A 512 17.92 5.61 42.36
CA VAL A 512 17.34 5.62 43.71
C VAL A 512 18.39 5.38 44.79
N VAL A 513 19.32 4.45 44.55
CA VAL A 513 20.41 4.11 45.48
C VAL A 513 21.46 5.22 45.50
N LEU A 514 21.75 5.82 44.34
CA LEU A 514 22.71 6.94 44.24
C LEU A 514 22.18 8.26 44.82
N MET A 515 20.87 8.38 45.06
CA MET A 515 20.28 9.51 45.79
C MET A 515 20.50 9.43 47.30
N GLN A 516 20.94 8.28 47.82
CA GLN A 516 21.31 8.11 49.22
C GLN A 516 22.74 8.64 49.41
N THR A 517 22.85 9.73 50.16
CA THR A 517 24.09 10.55 50.28
C THR A 517 25.24 9.78 50.90
N ASP A 518 24.92 8.78 51.70
CA ASP A 518 25.81 7.85 52.39
C ASP A 518 26.41 6.80 51.45
N VAL A 519 25.66 6.32 50.45
CA VAL A 519 26.18 5.34 49.48
C VAL A 519 27.23 5.96 48.57
N VAL A 520 26.99 7.17 48.07
CA VAL A 520 27.91 7.87 47.16
C VAL A 520 29.23 8.24 47.85
N ARG A 521 29.20 8.52 49.16
CA ARG A 521 30.39 8.83 49.97
C ARG A 521 31.26 7.61 50.28
N GLN A 522 30.70 6.41 50.15
CA GLN A 522 31.39 5.14 50.36
C GLN A 522 32.02 4.60 49.07
N LEU A 523 31.75 5.23 47.92
CA LEU A 523 32.41 4.89 46.66
C LEU A 523 33.84 5.42 46.66
N ASP A 524 34.79 4.57 46.23
CA ASP A 524 36.22 4.87 46.12
C ASP A 524 36.50 5.76 44.89
N VAL A 525 35.86 6.93 44.86
CA VAL A 525 35.98 7.96 43.82
C VAL A 525 36.32 9.32 44.43
N PRO A 526 37.08 10.18 43.74
CA PRO A 526 37.37 11.55 44.17
C PRO A 526 36.12 12.30 44.67
N ARG A 527 36.26 13.07 45.76
CA ARG A 527 35.15 13.77 46.43
C ARG A 527 34.39 14.72 45.51
N GLU A 528 35.08 15.27 44.52
CA GLU A 528 34.57 16.19 43.52
C GLU A 528 33.51 15.53 42.63
N LEU A 529 33.59 14.20 42.41
CA LEU A 529 32.65 13.43 41.59
C LEU A 529 31.43 12.94 42.37
N GLN A 530 31.54 12.87 43.70
CA GLN A 530 30.45 12.48 44.57
C GLN A 530 29.26 13.45 44.48
N MET A 531 29.53 14.73 44.21
CA MET A 531 28.48 15.76 44.01
C MET A 531 27.72 15.59 42.69
N TYR A 532 28.36 15.09 41.64
CA TYR A 532 27.76 14.89 40.31
C TYR A 532 26.91 13.62 40.19
N LEU A 533 27.05 12.69 41.14
CA LEU A 533 26.21 11.47 41.22
C LEU A 533 24.82 11.75 41.84
N GLN A 534 24.61 12.93 42.43
CA GLN A 534 23.51 13.20 43.37
C GLN A 534 22.32 14.07 42.87
N PHE A 535 22.23 14.54 41.61
CA PHE A 535 21.14 15.48 41.21
C PHE A 535 20.32 15.19 39.93
N LYS A 536 19.10 15.77 39.93
CA LYS A 536 17.85 15.55 39.17
C LYS A 536 17.85 16.00 37.68
N ASN A 537 16.96 15.35 36.91
CA ASN A 537 16.57 15.54 35.50
C ASN A 537 16.44 17.00 34.99
N ILE A 538 16.83 17.21 33.73
CA ILE A 538 16.40 18.33 32.86
C ILE A 538 14.96 18.03 32.37
N PRO A 539 13.97 18.93 32.50
CA PRO A 539 12.64 18.74 31.91
C PRO A 539 12.65 19.00 30.39
N PRO A 540 11.82 18.32 29.59
CA PRO A 540 11.82 18.49 28.13
C PRO A 540 11.30 19.88 27.73
N PRO A 541 11.90 20.55 26.72
CA PRO A 541 11.31 21.74 26.12
C PRO A 541 10.12 21.36 25.22
N THR A 542 9.10 22.21 25.18
CA THR A 542 7.95 22.09 24.28
C THR A 542 8.42 22.17 22.83
N CYS A 543 8.13 21.10 22.06
CA CYS A 543 8.45 20.95 20.65
C CYS A 543 7.91 22.14 19.83
N VAL A 544 8.80 22.91 19.20
CA VAL A 544 8.44 23.91 18.20
C VAL A 544 8.78 23.34 16.83
N THR A 545 7.77 23.29 15.96
CA THR A 545 7.85 22.91 14.56
C THR A 545 8.95 23.66 13.81
N MET A 546 9.90 22.92 13.22
CA MET A 546 10.90 23.50 12.33
C MET A 546 10.24 23.96 11.03
N ALA A 547 10.08 25.27 10.88
CA ALA A 547 9.83 25.91 9.60
C ALA A 547 11.16 26.20 8.89
N THR A 548 11.24 25.73 7.64
CA THR A 548 12.24 25.97 6.59
C THR A 548 13.08 27.26 6.75
N CYS A 549 14.40 27.12 6.93
CA CYS A 549 15.36 28.20 6.70
C CYS A 549 15.61 28.39 5.20
N THR A 550 14.90 29.33 4.58
CA THR A 550 15.33 29.90 3.30
C THR A 550 16.39 30.97 3.55
N HIS A 551 17.60 30.73 3.02
CA HIS A 551 18.65 31.74 2.88
C HIS A 551 18.11 33.00 2.19
N THR A 552 18.29 34.17 2.81
CA THR A 552 18.40 35.42 2.04
C THR A 552 19.55 36.27 2.57
N SER A 553 20.54 36.45 1.68
CA SER A 553 21.68 37.34 1.82
C SER A 553 21.22 38.81 1.77
N ARG A 554 21.77 39.63 2.66
CA ARG A 554 21.68 41.10 2.65
C ARG A 554 22.19 41.73 1.34
N ARG A 555 21.48 42.75 0.86
CA ARG A 555 21.89 44.05 0.26
C ARG A 555 20.56 44.78 -0.02
N GLY A 556 20.27 46.02 0.29
CA GLY A 556 21.02 47.21 0.66
C GLY A 556 20.25 48.41 0.07
N HIS A 557 20.04 49.45 0.86
CA HIS A 557 19.58 50.82 0.52
C HIS A 557 18.08 51.12 0.30
N GLY A 558 17.60 52.13 1.04
CA GLY A 558 16.93 53.27 0.39
C GLY A 558 15.61 53.78 0.97
N ARG A 559 15.71 54.71 1.93
CA ARG A 559 14.81 55.84 2.26
C ARG A 559 13.51 55.63 3.07
N PRO A 560 13.18 56.59 3.94
CA PRO A 560 11.88 56.71 4.62
C PRO A 560 10.91 57.57 3.79
N ASP A 561 9.59 57.37 3.96
CA ASP A 561 8.64 58.47 4.19
C ASP A 561 7.19 57.96 4.39
N ALA A 562 6.48 58.78 5.17
CA ALA A 562 5.10 58.79 5.60
C ALA A 562 4.01 58.22 4.66
N LEU A 563 3.06 57.48 5.24
CA LEU A 563 1.72 57.96 5.64
C LEU A 563 0.99 56.94 6.50
#